data_AF-A0A9W9RD42-F1
#
_entry.id   AF-A0A9W9RD42-F1
#
_cell.length_a   1.000
_cell.length_b   1.000
_cell.length_c   1.000
_cell.angle_alpha   90.00
_cell.angle_beta   90.00
_cell.angle_gamma   90.00
#
_symmetry.space_group_name_H-M   'P 1'
#
loop_
_entity.id
_entity.type
_entity.pdbx_description
1 polymer ?
#
loop_
_entity_poly.entity_id
_entity_poly.type
_entity_poly.pdbx_seq_one_letter_code
_entity_poly.pdbx_strand_id
1 'polypeptide(L)'
;MGITILPPVVEDLGPYQSDSEDSMSMDSDQDVEMSGVSRPHKRPRLQSKSNIGTGIVTPGEVVTDDPQWMRGHGTYMNPLSTSIIATVAGTVQKTNKLLSVHPLRARYTPEIGDLVVGRIVEVQSRRWKVDISAPLLAQLPLSAINLPGGILRRRTSADELQIRTFFSEGDLVIAEVQNVHQDGSASLHTRSLKYGKLRNGIFLAVTGTGGSGSAGASVKGGVGASAAVGSALAAPGGSGTGGVVRSRRQVWTYETANGGGLVDIILGVNGYIYIYKHTDGADAASSTTENVSITRLEEVASSTIYSSQNDDISPQTRREIARLSQCIQVLVQYGVRVDEDTVVGSYEASLQVDLEVGDDEDEEDEWRQEGREYLEGAKSRRIIELLGQKKV
;
A
#
# COMPACT_ATOMS: atom_id res chain seq x y z
N MET A 1 36.36 0.65 -18.20
CA MET A 1 36.90 1.68 -17.28
C MET A 1 35.95 1.77 -16.09
N GLY A 2 36.44 1.47 -14.89
CA GLY A 2 35.61 1.46 -13.68
C GLY A 2 35.38 2.89 -13.17
N ILE A 3 34.16 3.19 -12.74
CA ILE A 3 33.81 4.46 -12.12
C ILE A 3 34.34 4.45 -10.68
N THR A 4 35.29 5.33 -10.38
CA THR A 4 35.81 5.57 -9.03
C THR A 4 34.98 6.68 -8.39
N ILE A 5 34.24 6.36 -7.32
CA ILE A 5 33.49 7.36 -6.54
C ILE A 5 34.43 7.93 -5.49
N LEU A 6 34.75 9.22 -5.60
CA LEU A 6 35.53 9.96 -4.61
C LEU A 6 34.65 10.33 -3.41
N PRO A 7 35.19 10.33 -2.17
CA PRO A 7 34.48 10.83 -1.01
C PRO A 7 34.22 12.35 -1.13
N PRO A 8 33.12 12.85 -0.55
CA PRO A 8 32.77 14.27 -0.63
C PRO A 8 33.79 15.14 0.10
N VAL A 9 34.23 16.20 -0.57
CA VAL A 9 35.08 17.25 0.01
C VAL A 9 34.21 18.07 0.97
N VAL A 10 34.57 18.07 2.24
CA VAL A 10 33.95 18.95 3.24
C VAL A 10 34.76 20.25 3.20
N GLU A 11 34.17 21.33 2.70
CA GLU A 11 34.76 22.66 2.85
C GLU A 11 34.76 23.01 4.34
N ASP A 12 35.95 23.28 4.87
CA ASP A 12 36.21 23.55 6.28
C ASP A 12 35.62 24.93 6.62
N LEU A 13 34.34 24.94 7.02
CA LEU A 13 33.71 26.13 7.58
C LEU A 13 34.36 26.40 8.93
N GLY A 14 35.23 27.41 8.95
CA GLY A 14 35.90 27.90 10.15
C GLY A 14 34.91 28.21 11.29
N PRO A 15 35.37 28.15 12.55
CA PRO A 15 34.49 28.22 13.70
C PRO A 15 33.76 29.56 13.78
N TYR A 16 32.43 29.49 13.87
CA TYR A 16 31.53 30.58 14.21
C TYR A 16 32.01 31.32 15.48
N GLN A 17 32.32 32.61 15.35
CA GLN A 17 32.46 33.52 16.49
C GLN A 17 31.06 33.79 17.05
N SER A 18 30.80 33.34 18.28
CA SER A 18 29.66 33.81 19.05
C SER A 18 30.07 35.06 19.83
N ASP A 19 29.53 36.22 19.45
CA ASP A 19 29.63 37.42 20.27
C ASP A 19 28.88 37.19 21.58
N SER A 20 29.62 37.26 22.69
CA SER A 20 29.11 37.17 24.05
C SER A 20 29.11 38.56 24.68
N GLU A 21 27.93 39.12 24.92
CA GLU A 21 27.70 40.06 26.00
C GLU A 21 26.75 39.38 26.98
N ASP A 22 27.28 38.92 28.13
CA ASP A 22 26.65 39.19 29.42
C ASP A 22 27.52 38.74 30.60
N SER A 23 27.38 39.53 31.65
CA SER A 23 28.32 39.83 32.71
C SER A 23 28.14 39.01 34.01
N MET A 24 29.26 38.74 34.68
CA MET A 24 29.48 38.66 36.15
C MET A 24 28.86 37.49 36.95
N SER A 25 29.70 36.60 37.51
CA SER A 25 29.92 36.45 38.98
C SER A 25 30.83 35.27 39.39
N MET A 26 31.96 35.63 40.02
CA MET A 26 32.64 35.08 41.23
C MET A 26 32.92 33.56 41.44
N ASP A 27 34.23 33.27 41.54
CA ASP A 27 35.00 32.35 42.40
C ASP A 27 34.78 30.83 42.47
N SER A 28 35.84 30.08 42.10
CA SER A 28 36.63 29.22 43.02
C SER A 28 37.72 28.45 42.26
N ASP A 29 38.96 28.49 42.76
CA ASP A 29 40.15 27.77 42.28
C ASP A 29 40.00 26.23 42.30
N GLN A 30 40.47 25.51 41.26
CA GLN A 30 41.41 24.37 41.38
C GLN A 30 41.70 23.62 40.06
N ASP A 31 43.01 23.53 39.78
CA ASP A 31 43.83 22.47 39.19
C ASP A 31 43.62 21.96 37.74
N VAL A 32 44.75 21.98 37.02
CA VAL A 32 44.95 21.57 35.63
C VAL A 32 45.45 20.13 35.58
N GLU A 33 44.74 19.22 34.90
CA GLU A 33 45.34 17.99 34.34
C GLU A 33 44.91 17.80 32.88
N MET A 34 45.91 17.83 31.99
CA MET A 34 45.80 17.52 30.56
C MET A 34 45.92 16.01 30.34
N SER A 35 44.89 15.34 29.82
CA SER A 35 45.04 14.28 28.80
C SER A 35 43.69 13.73 28.35
N GLY A 36 43.52 13.61 27.02
CA GLY A 36 42.42 12.88 26.41
C GLY A 36 41.61 13.71 25.42
N VAL A 37 41.88 13.51 24.14
CA VAL A 37 41.04 13.99 23.03
C VAL A 37 39.68 13.28 23.11
N SER A 38 38.75 13.82 23.90
CA SER A 38 37.37 13.35 23.95
C SER A 38 36.61 13.88 22.74
N ARG A 39 36.31 13.00 21.80
CA ARG A 39 35.37 13.24 20.69
C ARG A 39 34.06 13.85 21.26
N PRO A 40 33.47 14.87 20.63
CA PRO A 40 32.24 15.46 21.14
C PRO A 40 31.07 14.48 20.97
N HIS A 41 30.78 13.73 22.03
CA HIS A 41 29.53 12.99 22.18
C HIS A 41 28.41 13.97 22.54
N LYS A 42 27.89 14.69 21.53
CA LYS A 42 26.59 15.37 21.62
C LYS A 42 25.67 14.86 20.50
N ARG A 43 25.35 13.57 20.57
CA ARG A 43 24.00 13.11 20.20
C ARG A 43 23.26 12.84 21.50
N PRO A 44 22.02 13.33 21.68
CA PRO A 44 21.25 13.03 22.87
C PRO A 44 21.05 11.52 22.93
N ARG A 45 21.72 10.85 23.87
CA ARG A 45 21.40 9.46 24.20
C ARG A 45 20.04 9.52 24.88
N LEU A 46 19.02 9.03 24.18
CA LEU A 46 17.68 8.80 24.73
C LEU A 46 17.79 7.71 25.81
N GLN A 47 18.20 8.09 27.02
CA GLN A 47 18.06 7.27 28.21
C GLN A 47 16.62 7.41 28.71
N SER A 48 15.70 6.70 28.06
CA SER A 48 14.43 6.32 28.66
C SER A 48 14.60 4.90 29.22
N LYS A 49 14.08 4.67 30.43
CA LYS A 49 14.24 3.45 31.25
C LYS A 49 13.52 2.19 30.70
N SER A 50 13.58 1.99 29.39
CA SER A 50 13.40 0.73 28.68
C SER A 50 14.28 0.81 27.43
N ASN A 51 15.31 -0.03 27.34
CA ASN A 51 16.44 0.02 26.39
C ASN A 51 16.10 -0.08 24.88
N ILE A 52 14.87 0.21 24.46
CA ILE A 52 14.49 0.20 23.05
C ILE A 52 13.67 1.46 22.79
N GLY A 53 14.34 2.49 22.27
CA GLY A 53 13.73 3.75 21.90
C GLY A 53 12.65 3.58 20.84
N THR A 54 11.53 4.26 21.01
CA THR A 54 10.42 4.36 20.04
C THR A 54 10.75 5.31 18.88
N GLY A 55 12.04 5.55 18.63
CA GLY A 55 12.54 6.47 17.61
C GLY A 55 12.74 5.79 16.25
N ILE A 56 13.03 6.63 15.25
CA ILE A 56 13.51 6.16 13.95
C ILE A 56 14.96 5.69 14.15
N VAL A 57 15.21 4.43 13.79
CA VAL A 57 16.56 3.85 13.78
C VAL A 57 17.16 3.97 12.39
N THR A 58 18.48 4.05 12.35
CA THR A 58 19.26 4.07 11.11
C THR A 58 20.00 2.75 10.90
N PRO A 59 20.27 2.34 9.64
CA PRO A 59 21.06 1.13 9.37
C PRO A 59 22.42 1.17 10.08
N GLY A 60 22.77 0.10 10.79
CA GLY A 60 23.99 -0.01 11.59
C GLY A 60 23.85 0.40 13.05
N GLU A 61 22.70 0.96 13.44
CA GLU A 61 22.40 1.31 14.83
C GLU A 61 22.06 0.08 15.66
N VAL A 62 22.62 -0.02 16.87
CA VAL A 62 22.31 -1.09 17.82
C VAL A 62 20.95 -0.80 18.45
N VAL A 63 19.99 -1.70 18.26
CA VAL A 63 18.61 -1.54 18.76
C VAL A 63 18.49 -2.06 20.19
N THR A 64 19.10 -3.20 20.49
CA THR A 64 19.19 -3.74 21.86
C THR A 64 20.35 -4.73 21.99
N ASP A 65 20.91 -4.85 23.20
CA ASP A 65 21.95 -5.82 23.55
C ASP A 65 21.40 -7.03 24.34
N ASP A 66 20.09 -7.01 24.63
CA ASP A 66 19.44 -8.03 25.45
C ASP A 66 19.16 -9.31 24.64
N PRO A 67 19.75 -10.47 25.01
CA PRO A 67 19.60 -11.73 24.26
C PRO A 67 18.22 -12.38 24.43
N GLN A 68 17.32 -11.78 25.23
CA GLN A 68 15.95 -12.26 25.40
C GLN A 68 15.06 -11.98 24.18
N TRP A 69 15.47 -11.05 23.32
CA TRP A 69 14.73 -10.66 22.12
C TRP A 69 15.08 -11.57 20.95
N MET A 70 14.06 -11.99 20.21
CA MET A 70 14.20 -12.68 18.94
C MET A 70 14.30 -11.64 17.82
N ARG A 71 15.22 -11.87 16.89
CA ARG A 71 15.37 -11.04 15.69
C ARG A 71 14.22 -11.27 14.71
N GLY A 72 13.62 -10.17 14.25
CA GLY A 72 12.64 -10.15 13.16
C GLY A 72 13.20 -9.51 11.89
N HIS A 73 12.33 -9.18 10.96
CA HIS A 73 12.68 -8.46 9.73
C HIS A 73 13.31 -7.09 10.04
N GLY A 74 14.23 -6.64 9.18
CA GLY A 74 14.92 -5.36 9.34
C GLY A 74 15.97 -5.33 10.46
N THR A 75 16.30 -6.49 11.02
CA THR A 75 17.34 -6.63 12.06
C THR A 75 18.35 -7.71 11.69
N TYR A 76 19.59 -7.51 12.14
CA TYR A 76 20.69 -8.43 11.99
C TYR A 76 21.33 -8.67 13.36
N MET A 77 21.71 -9.92 13.61
CA MET A 77 22.46 -10.31 14.80
C MET A 77 23.80 -10.86 14.33
N ASN A 78 24.88 -10.33 14.85
CA ASN A 78 26.22 -10.84 14.54
C ASN A 78 26.40 -12.19 15.27
N PRO A 79 26.92 -13.24 14.62
CA PRO A 79 27.22 -14.50 15.31
C PRO A 79 28.20 -14.36 16.48
N LEU A 80 28.99 -13.29 16.53
CA LEU A 80 30.00 -13.04 17.57
C LEU A 80 29.49 -12.13 18.71
N SER A 81 28.34 -11.47 18.56
CA SER A 81 27.81 -10.56 19.59
C SER A 81 26.31 -10.75 19.80
N THR A 82 25.85 -10.55 21.04
CA THR A 82 24.42 -10.61 21.39
C THR A 82 23.63 -9.35 21.03
N SER A 83 24.28 -8.36 20.41
CA SER A 83 23.69 -7.10 19.99
C SER A 83 22.86 -7.25 18.72
N ILE A 84 21.60 -6.82 18.76
CA ILE A 84 20.70 -6.73 17.61
C ILE A 84 20.91 -5.37 16.95
N ILE A 85 21.27 -5.38 15.67
CA ILE A 85 21.59 -4.19 14.87
C ILE A 85 20.49 -4.00 13.81
N ALA A 86 20.08 -2.76 13.58
CA ALA A 86 19.13 -2.42 12.51
C ALA A 86 19.80 -2.51 11.13
N THR A 87 19.14 -3.14 10.16
CA THR A 87 19.60 -3.17 8.76
C THR A 87 18.91 -2.14 7.87
N VAL A 88 17.79 -1.59 8.34
CA VAL A 88 16.90 -0.73 7.56
C VAL A 88 16.57 0.52 8.36
N ALA A 89 16.39 1.66 7.68
CA ALA A 89 15.92 2.90 8.29
C ALA A 89 14.41 2.82 8.53
N GLY A 90 13.98 2.97 9.79
CA GLY A 90 12.60 2.68 10.13
C GLY A 90 12.26 2.82 11.60
N THR A 91 11.01 2.50 11.95
CA THR A 91 10.56 2.47 13.34
C THR A 91 10.70 1.06 13.91
N VAL A 92 11.18 0.95 15.15
CA VAL A 92 11.27 -0.35 15.83
C VAL A 92 9.88 -0.82 16.26
N GLN A 93 9.47 -1.98 15.76
CA GLN A 93 8.22 -2.66 16.11
C GLN A 93 8.51 -3.84 17.06
N LYS A 94 7.88 -3.81 18.23
CA LYS A 94 7.99 -4.84 19.26
C LYS A 94 6.72 -5.67 19.28
N THR A 95 6.81 -6.93 18.87
CA THR A 95 5.69 -7.87 18.90
C THR A 95 6.03 -9.03 19.81
N ASN A 96 5.50 -9.03 21.03
CA ASN A 96 5.86 -10.00 22.07
C ASN A 96 7.37 -9.99 22.35
N LYS A 97 8.06 -11.10 22.04
CA LYS A 97 9.52 -11.22 22.13
C LYS A 97 10.23 -11.02 20.79
N LEU A 98 9.50 -10.71 19.72
CA LEU A 98 10.06 -10.45 18.40
C LEU A 98 10.31 -8.96 18.23
N LEU A 99 11.55 -8.61 17.90
CA LEU A 99 11.96 -7.24 17.61
C LEU A 99 12.23 -7.11 16.12
N SER A 100 11.47 -6.24 15.45
CA SER A 100 11.57 -5.99 14.02
C SER A 100 11.69 -4.50 13.74
N VAL A 101 12.29 -4.13 12.61
CA VAL A 101 12.36 -2.73 12.17
C VAL A 101 11.49 -2.59 10.94
N HIS A 102 10.44 -1.76 11.04
CA HIS A 102 9.55 -1.48 9.93
C HIS A 102 10.14 -0.35 9.08
N PRO A 103 10.49 -0.59 7.81
CA PRO A 103 11.03 0.44 6.91
C PRO A 103 10.10 1.63 6.74
N LEU A 104 10.67 2.82 6.54
CA LEU A 104 9.90 3.99 6.09
C LEU A 104 9.32 3.83 4.68
N ARG A 105 9.91 2.96 3.85
CA ARG A 105 9.39 2.60 2.52
C ARG A 105 9.86 1.19 2.18
N ALA A 106 8.92 0.33 1.81
CA ALA A 106 9.23 -1.02 1.34
C ALA A 106 8.35 -1.39 0.15
N ARG A 107 8.83 -2.35 -0.64
CA ARG A 107 8.02 -3.02 -1.65
C ARG A 107 7.02 -3.95 -0.96
N TYR A 108 6.00 -4.36 -1.70
CA TYR A 108 5.08 -5.38 -1.23
C TYR A 108 5.82 -6.69 -0.95
N THR A 109 5.66 -7.23 0.24
CA THR A 109 6.13 -8.58 0.60
C THR A 109 4.93 -9.51 0.62
N PRO A 110 4.88 -10.53 -0.25
CA PRO A 110 3.71 -11.37 -0.36
C PRO A 110 3.50 -12.20 0.91
N GLU A 111 2.28 -12.22 1.43
CA GLU A 111 1.85 -13.16 2.48
C GLU A 111 0.83 -14.15 1.91
N ILE A 112 0.73 -15.33 2.53
CA ILE A 112 -0.20 -16.38 2.10
C ILE A 112 -1.65 -15.89 2.31
N GLY A 113 -2.48 -16.07 1.29
CA GLY A 113 -3.89 -15.63 1.30
C GLY A 113 -4.07 -14.14 1.02
N ASP A 114 -3.03 -13.43 0.58
CA ASP A 114 -3.18 -12.07 0.06
C ASP A 114 -3.85 -12.10 -1.31
N LEU A 115 -4.86 -11.25 -1.49
CA LEU A 115 -5.44 -10.99 -2.79
C LEU A 115 -4.67 -9.87 -3.46
N VAL A 116 -4.23 -10.12 -4.69
CA VAL A 116 -3.35 -9.25 -5.43
C VAL A 116 -3.81 -9.13 -6.88
N VAL A 117 -3.66 -7.93 -7.42
CA VAL A 117 -3.75 -7.72 -8.87
C VAL A 117 -2.35 -7.78 -9.43
N GLY A 118 -2.16 -8.42 -10.57
CA GLY A 118 -0.86 -8.54 -11.20
C GLY A 118 -0.93 -8.40 -12.71
N ARG A 119 0.22 -8.07 -13.32
CA ARG A 119 0.39 -7.97 -14.77
C ARG A 119 1.27 -9.09 -15.28
N ILE A 120 0.84 -9.79 -16.32
CA ILE A 120 1.64 -10.87 -16.92
C ILE A 120 2.83 -10.26 -17.67
N VAL A 121 4.04 -10.66 -17.29
CA VAL A 121 5.29 -10.15 -17.88
C VAL A 121 5.78 -11.09 -18.97
N GLU A 122 5.81 -12.39 -18.68
CA GLU A 122 6.26 -13.41 -19.63
C GLU A 122 5.42 -14.69 -19.51
N VAL A 123 5.26 -15.37 -20.64
CA VAL A 123 4.58 -16.65 -20.75
C VAL A 123 5.64 -17.74 -20.97
N GLN A 124 5.73 -18.69 -20.05
CA GLN A 124 6.56 -19.89 -20.21
C GLN A 124 5.70 -21.12 -20.52
N SER A 125 6.31 -22.27 -20.80
CA SER A 125 5.61 -23.49 -21.22
C SER A 125 4.57 -24.03 -20.22
N ARG A 126 4.75 -23.76 -18.92
CA ARG A 126 3.90 -24.31 -17.83
C ARG A 126 3.51 -23.30 -16.77
N ARG A 127 3.96 -22.05 -16.90
CA ARG A 127 3.74 -21.00 -15.92
C ARG A 127 3.81 -19.62 -16.58
N TRP A 128 3.11 -18.68 -15.99
CA TRP A 128 3.25 -17.26 -16.28
C TRP A 128 4.09 -16.62 -15.19
N LYS A 129 4.96 -15.68 -15.55
CA LYS A 129 5.50 -14.75 -14.56
C LYS A 129 4.60 -13.52 -14.50
N VAL A 130 4.24 -13.15 -13.28
CA VAL A 130 3.33 -12.05 -13.00
C VAL A 130 4.06 -11.03 -12.15
N ASP A 131 3.99 -9.77 -12.55
CA ASP A 131 4.44 -8.64 -11.75
C ASP A 131 3.36 -8.26 -10.73
N ILE A 132 3.76 -8.18 -9.46
CA ILE A 132 2.91 -7.89 -8.31
C ILE A 132 3.53 -6.74 -7.48
N SER A 133 4.45 -5.93 -8.01
CA SER A 133 5.16 -4.92 -7.22
C SER A 133 5.98 -5.49 -6.04
N ALA A 134 6.24 -6.80 -6.07
CA ALA A 134 7.11 -7.49 -5.13
C ALA A 134 8.58 -7.41 -5.58
N PRO A 135 9.57 -7.70 -4.71
CA PRO A 135 10.98 -7.76 -5.11
C PRO A 135 11.27 -8.78 -6.23
N LEU A 136 10.49 -9.86 -6.28
CA LEU A 136 10.62 -10.93 -7.26
C LEU A 136 9.29 -11.10 -8.02
N LEU A 137 9.38 -11.52 -9.28
CA LEU A 137 8.21 -11.87 -10.08
C LEU A 137 7.55 -13.12 -9.51
N ALA A 138 6.24 -13.06 -9.37
CA ALA A 138 5.45 -14.19 -8.92
C ALA A 138 5.23 -15.21 -10.04
N GLN A 139 4.93 -16.44 -9.67
CA GLN A 139 4.69 -17.53 -10.58
C GLN A 139 3.22 -17.95 -10.51
N LEU A 140 2.53 -17.87 -11.64
CA LEU A 140 1.20 -18.47 -11.81
C LEU A 140 1.38 -19.75 -12.63
N PRO A 141 1.35 -20.95 -12.02
CA PRO A 141 1.46 -22.17 -12.78
C PRO A 141 0.15 -22.43 -13.54
N LEU A 142 0.25 -23.07 -14.72
CA LEU A 142 -0.91 -23.62 -15.44
C LEU A 142 -1.72 -24.57 -14.52
N SER A 143 -1.06 -25.11 -13.49
CA SER A 143 -1.69 -25.98 -12.53
C SER A 143 -2.65 -25.31 -11.54
N ALA A 144 -2.69 -23.98 -11.53
CA ALA A 144 -3.43 -23.19 -10.56
C ALA A 144 -4.54 -22.31 -11.18
N ILE A 145 -4.78 -22.45 -12.49
CA ILE A 145 -5.87 -21.78 -13.20
C ILE A 145 -7.05 -22.73 -13.45
N ASN A 146 -8.22 -22.12 -13.69
CA ASN A 146 -9.44 -22.81 -14.09
C ASN A 146 -9.48 -22.97 -15.61
N LEU A 147 -9.43 -24.19 -16.13
CA LEU A 147 -9.54 -24.39 -17.57
C LEU A 147 -10.96 -24.10 -18.05
N PRO A 148 -11.13 -23.60 -19.28
CA PRO A 148 -12.46 -23.44 -19.85
C PRO A 148 -13.20 -24.78 -19.93
N GLY A 149 -14.47 -24.77 -19.53
CA GLY A 149 -15.36 -25.93 -19.47
C GLY A 149 -15.68 -26.44 -18.07
N GLY A 150 -15.18 -25.81 -16.99
CA GLY A 150 -15.58 -26.09 -15.58
C GLY A 150 -15.21 -27.47 -15.03
N ILE A 151 -14.93 -28.44 -15.90
CA ILE A 151 -14.56 -29.80 -15.54
C ILE A 151 -13.10 -29.78 -15.08
N LEU A 152 -12.87 -30.33 -13.90
CA LEU A 152 -11.54 -30.65 -13.38
C LEU A 152 -10.89 -31.77 -14.21
N ARG A 153 -10.62 -31.51 -15.49
CA ARG A 153 -10.03 -32.47 -16.43
C ARG A 153 -8.54 -32.58 -16.16
N ARG A 154 -7.98 -33.77 -16.39
CA ARG A 154 -6.51 -33.94 -16.38
C ARG A 154 -5.92 -33.01 -17.43
N ARG A 155 -4.97 -32.19 -16.99
CA ARG A 155 -4.29 -31.23 -17.86
C ARG A 155 -3.58 -31.98 -18.97
N THR A 156 -3.87 -31.60 -20.19
CA THR A 156 -3.34 -32.25 -21.38
C THR A 156 -2.15 -31.46 -21.91
N SER A 157 -1.26 -32.13 -22.66
CA SER A 157 -0.17 -31.45 -23.37
C SER A 157 -0.65 -30.43 -24.40
N ALA A 158 -1.92 -30.51 -24.83
CA ALA A 158 -2.56 -29.51 -25.68
C ALA A 158 -2.76 -28.17 -24.95
N ASP A 159 -3.08 -28.21 -23.64
CA ASP A 159 -3.26 -26.98 -22.84
C ASP A 159 -1.92 -26.23 -22.66
N GLU A 160 -0.79 -26.95 -22.61
CA GLU A 160 0.55 -26.35 -22.57
C GLU A 160 0.87 -25.60 -23.87
N LEU A 161 0.42 -26.10 -25.02
CA LEU A 161 0.58 -25.43 -26.32
C LEU A 161 -0.34 -24.21 -26.46
N GLN A 162 -1.53 -24.25 -25.87
CA GLN A 162 -2.52 -23.18 -25.90
C GLN A 162 -2.40 -22.19 -24.75
N ILE A 163 -1.28 -22.20 -24.00
CA ILE A 163 -1.10 -21.40 -22.80
C ILE A 163 -1.26 -19.89 -23.04
N ARG A 164 -0.88 -19.41 -24.23
CA ARG A 164 -1.01 -18.00 -24.63
C ARG A 164 -2.45 -17.56 -24.89
N THR A 165 -3.37 -18.50 -25.11
CA THR A 165 -4.79 -18.22 -25.34
C THR A 165 -5.50 -17.81 -24.04
N PHE A 166 -5.05 -18.31 -22.89
CA PHE A 166 -5.62 -17.92 -21.59
C PHE A 166 -5.10 -16.56 -21.15
N PHE A 167 -3.78 -16.40 -21.20
CA PHE A 167 -3.08 -15.26 -20.66
C PHE A 167 -1.90 -14.91 -21.57
N SER A 168 -1.97 -13.70 -22.10
CA SER A 168 -0.96 -13.11 -22.95
C SER A 168 -0.13 -12.08 -22.18
N GLU A 169 1.02 -11.71 -22.75
CA GLU A 169 1.91 -10.72 -22.14
C GLU A 169 1.21 -9.36 -22.06
N GLY A 170 1.24 -8.76 -20.89
CA GLY A 170 0.60 -7.48 -20.60
C GLY A 170 -0.81 -7.58 -20.03
N ASP A 171 -1.43 -8.76 -20.01
CA ASP A 171 -2.76 -8.95 -19.41
C ASP A 171 -2.74 -8.72 -17.89
N LEU A 172 -3.84 -8.18 -17.37
CA LEU A 172 -4.05 -7.99 -15.94
C LEU A 172 -4.89 -9.14 -15.38
N VAL A 173 -4.50 -9.64 -14.21
CA VAL A 173 -5.12 -10.79 -13.55
C VAL A 173 -5.29 -10.52 -12.06
N ILE A 174 -6.45 -10.90 -11.52
CA ILE A 174 -6.65 -11.03 -10.07
C ILE A 174 -6.20 -12.43 -9.68
N ALA A 175 -5.35 -12.52 -8.68
CA ALA A 175 -4.95 -13.80 -8.12
C ALA A 175 -4.77 -13.72 -6.61
N GLU A 176 -4.82 -14.88 -5.96
CA GLU A 176 -4.51 -15.02 -4.55
C GLU A 176 -3.17 -15.72 -4.38
N VAL A 177 -2.39 -15.29 -3.38
CA VAL A 177 -1.12 -15.90 -3.03
C VAL A 177 -1.36 -17.24 -2.35
N GLN A 178 -1.06 -18.33 -3.06
CA GLN A 178 -1.20 -19.69 -2.55
C GLN A 178 -0.08 -20.04 -1.56
N ASN A 179 1.14 -19.72 -1.94
CA ASN A 179 2.33 -20.08 -1.19
C ASN A 179 3.45 -19.08 -1.46
N VAL A 180 4.37 -18.94 -0.53
CA VAL A 180 5.58 -18.14 -0.66
C VAL A 180 6.78 -19.07 -0.58
N HIS A 181 7.62 -19.07 -1.60
CA HIS A 181 8.82 -19.89 -1.67
C HIS A 181 9.90 -19.35 -0.71
N GLN A 182 10.90 -20.17 -0.40
CA GLN A 182 12.00 -19.80 0.52
C GLN A 182 12.85 -18.62 0.02
N ASP A 183 12.83 -18.36 -1.30
CA ASP A 183 13.48 -17.21 -1.93
C ASP A 183 12.64 -15.92 -1.83
N GLY A 184 11.41 -16.00 -1.30
CA GLY A 184 10.46 -14.89 -1.21
C GLY A 184 9.61 -14.70 -2.47
N SER A 185 9.72 -15.56 -3.49
CA SER A 185 8.83 -15.52 -4.65
C SER A 185 7.45 -16.09 -4.30
N ALA A 186 6.39 -15.43 -4.78
CA ALA A 186 5.02 -15.87 -4.56
C ALA A 186 4.56 -16.85 -5.65
N SER A 187 3.85 -17.90 -5.26
CA SER A 187 3.07 -18.74 -6.16
C SER A 187 1.59 -18.37 -6.06
N LEU A 188 0.99 -18.08 -7.20
CA LEU A 188 -0.39 -17.59 -7.30
C LEU A 188 -1.37 -18.68 -7.72
N HIS A 189 -2.65 -18.48 -7.41
CA HIS A 189 -3.74 -19.26 -7.99
C HIS A 189 -4.97 -18.42 -8.34
N THR A 190 -5.74 -18.88 -9.31
CA THR A 190 -7.01 -18.27 -9.76
C THR A 190 -8.15 -19.29 -9.74
N ARG A 191 -8.20 -20.16 -8.72
CA ARG A 191 -9.18 -21.25 -8.64
C ARG A 191 -10.61 -20.79 -8.35
N SER A 192 -10.79 -19.60 -7.79
CA SER A 192 -12.12 -19.01 -7.61
C SER A 192 -12.62 -18.41 -8.92
N LEU A 193 -13.92 -18.52 -9.22
CA LEU A 193 -14.53 -17.85 -10.38
C LEU A 193 -14.48 -16.32 -10.28
N LYS A 194 -14.32 -15.78 -9.06
CA LYS A 194 -14.11 -14.35 -8.82
C LYS A 194 -12.74 -13.86 -9.30
N TYR A 195 -11.82 -14.79 -9.56
CA TYR A 195 -10.45 -14.49 -9.97
C TYR A 195 -10.28 -14.84 -11.45
N GLY A 196 -9.55 -14.01 -12.17
CA GLY A 196 -9.39 -14.19 -13.60
C GLY A 196 -8.83 -12.96 -14.28
N LYS A 197 -8.98 -12.92 -15.60
CA LYS A 197 -8.54 -11.80 -16.41
C LYS A 197 -9.43 -10.59 -16.16
N LEU A 198 -8.79 -9.44 -15.98
CA LEU A 198 -9.44 -8.17 -15.75
C LEU A 198 -9.79 -7.46 -17.06
N ARG A 199 -11.03 -6.95 -17.14
CA ARG A 199 -11.57 -6.22 -18.29
C ARG A 199 -12.55 -5.14 -17.83
N ASN A 200 -13.02 -4.30 -18.76
CA ASN A 200 -14.07 -3.29 -18.54
C ASN A 200 -13.74 -2.22 -17.48
N GLY A 201 -12.45 -1.91 -17.28
CA GLY A 201 -12.05 -1.03 -16.18
C GLY A 201 -10.74 -0.29 -16.39
N ILE A 202 -10.31 0.36 -15.32
CA ILE A 202 -9.06 1.10 -15.21
C ILE A 202 -8.15 0.46 -14.16
N PHE A 203 -6.86 0.46 -14.45
CA PHE A 203 -5.82 0.03 -13.53
C PHE A 203 -5.16 1.24 -12.87
N LEU A 204 -4.95 1.15 -11.56
CA LEU A 204 -4.25 2.15 -10.78
C LEU A 204 -3.16 1.46 -9.95
N ALA A 205 -1.92 1.94 -10.07
CA ALA A 205 -0.82 1.51 -9.22
C ALA A 205 -0.57 2.58 -8.15
N VAL A 206 -0.78 2.21 -6.90
CA VAL A 206 -0.42 3.05 -5.74
C VAL A 206 0.79 2.46 -5.03
N THR A 207 1.48 3.27 -4.25
CA THR A 207 2.56 2.77 -3.40
C THR A 207 1.96 1.81 -2.38
N GLY A 208 2.24 0.51 -2.52
CA GLY A 208 1.85 -0.48 -1.53
C GLY A 208 2.43 -0.10 -0.17
N THR A 209 1.64 -0.23 0.90
CA THR A 209 2.20 -0.19 2.25
C THR A 209 3.12 -1.38 2.36
N GLY A 210 4.43 -1.15 2.37
CA GLY A 210 5.44 -2.20 2.37
C GLY A 210 5.06 -3.27 3.39
N GLY A 211 4.86 -4.48 2.90
CA GLY A 211 4.23 -5.57 3.63
C GLY A 211 4.90 -5.77 4.99
N SER A 212 4.16 -5.37 6.00
CA SER A 212 4.35 -5.75 7.38
C SER A 212 2.96 -5.62 7.94
N GLY A 213 2.30 -6.77 8.09
CA GLY A 213 1.05 -6.90 8.80
C GLY A 213 1.14 -6.50 10.29
N SER A 214 1.91 -5.48 10.67
CA SER A 214 1.51 -4.66 11.80
C SER A 214 0.29 -3.87 11.34
N ALA A 215 -0.85 -4.56 11.32
CA ALA A 215 -2.10 -3.93 11.70
C ALA A 215 -1.76 -3.13 12.96
N GLY A 216 -1.62 -1.82 12.81
CA GLY A 216 -1.83 -0.94 13.94
C GLY A 216 -3.22 -1.27 14.39
N ALA A 217 -3.33 -2.09 15.44
CA ALA A 217 -4.58 -2.32 16.12
C ALA A 217 -5.17 -0.94 16.34
N SER A 218 -6.29 -0.67 15.68
CA SER A 218 -7.10 0.49 16.02
C SER A 218 -7.52 0.26 17.46
N VAL A 219 -6.77 0.82 18.40
CA VAL A 219 -7.12 0.78 19.81
C VAL A 219 -8.31 1.72 19.93
N LYS A 220 -9.50 1.15 19.83
CA LYS A 220 -10.75 1.81 20.14
C LYS A 220 -10.80 1.95 21.67
N GLY A 221 -10.35 3.09 22.20
CA GLY A 221 -10.59 3.46 23.60
C GLY A 221 -9.57 4.40 24.21
N GLY A 222 -10.05 5.53 24.74
CA GLY A 222 -9.36 6.30 25.78
C GLY A 222 -9.22 7.79 25.50
N VAL A 223 -10.32 8.54 25.64
CA VAL A 223 -10.29 10.00 25.76
C VAL A 223 -9.65 10.35 27.10
N GLY A 224 -8.52 11.06 27.07
CA GLY A 224 -7.83 11.59 28.24
C GLY A 224 -7.31 12.98 27.92
N ALA A 225 -8.02 13.99 28.43
CA ALA A 225 -7.82 15.40 28.17
C ALA A 225 -6.43 15.92 28.58
N SER A 226 -5.82 16.74 27.73
CA SER A 226 -5.23 18.01 28.15
C SER A 226 -5.20 18.97 26.97
N ALA A 227 -5.92 20.08 27.13
CA ALA A 227 -5.97 21.16 26.19
C ALA A 227 -4.68 22.00 26.30
N ALA A 228 -4.06 22.28 25.16
CA ALA A 228 -3.15 23.42 25.00
C ALA A 228 -3.41 24.05 23.64
N VAL A 229 -3.97 25.26 23.68
CA VAL A 229 -4.21 26.14 22.54
C VAL A 229 -2.86 26.63 22.03
N GLY A 230 -2.56 26.38 20.75
CA GLY A 230 -1.32 26.80 20.12
C GLY A 230 -1.22 26.35 18.67
N SER A 231 -1.43 27.30 17.77
CA SER A 231 -1.29 27.18 16.31
C SER A 231 0.02 26.53 15.87
N ALA A 232 -0.06 25.29 15.37
CA ALA A 232 0.84 24.73 14.36
C ALA A 232 0.20 23.46 13.80
N LEU A 233 0.19 23.34 12.46
CA LEU A 233 -0.16 22.11 11.74
C LEU A 233 0.67 20.94 12.28
N ALA A 234 0.12 20.15 13.19
CA ALA A 234 0.69 18.87 13.59
C ALA A 234 0.21 17.82 12.59
N ALA A 235 1.11 17.35 11.73
CA ALA A 235 0.90 16.16 10.92
C ALA A 235 0.43 15.02 11.85
N PRO A 236 -0.63 14.27 11.50
CA PRO A 236 -1.12 13.22 12.36
C PRO A 236 -0.04 12.14 12.48
N GLY A 237 0.51 12.04 13.69
CA GLY A 237 1.49 11.06 14.08
C GLY A 237 0.92 9.65 14.00
N GLY A 238 1.11 9.02 12.86
CA GLY A 238 1.09 7.59 12.66
C GLY A 238 2.01 7.33 11.48
N SER A 239 3.15 6.67 11.71
CA SER A 239 4.09 6.25 10.66
C SER A 239 3.51 5.10 9.81
N GLY A 240 2.23 5.20 9.44
CA GLY A 240 1.65 4.39 8.40
C GLY A 240 1.93 5.11 7.10
N THR A 241 2.90 4.64 6.34
CA THR A 241 2.98 4.96 4.90
C THR A 241 1.59 4.73 4.30
N GLY A 242 1.00 5.76 3.68
CA GLY A 242 -0.28 5.63 2.98
C GLY A 242 -0.21 4.52 1.92
N GLY A 243 -1.27 3.75 1.81
CA GLY A 243 -1.38 2.63 0.88
C GLY A 243 -2.53 1.69 1.25
N VAL A 244 -2.68 0.61 0.47
CA VAL A 244 -3.79 -0.35 0.60
C VAL A 244 -3.61 -1.20 1.85
N VAL A 245 -4.60 -1.18 2.74
CA VAL A 245 -4.61 -2.00 3.95
C VAL A 245 -5.30 -3.33 3.68
N ARG A 246 -4.74 -4.40 4.24
CA ARG A 246 -5.41 -5.70 4.27
C ARG A 246 -6.73 -5.58 5.06
N SER A 247 -7.85 -5.63 4.33
CA SER A 247 -9.20 -5.63 4.90
C SER A 247 -9.87 -7.00 4.78
N ARG A 248 -10.98 -7.19 5.51
CA ARG A 248 -11.85 -8.38 5.41
C ARG A 248 -12.45 -8.54 4.01
N ARG A 249 -12.69 -7.42 3.32
CA ARG A 249 -13.22 -7.38 1.96
C ARG A 249 -12.29 -6.50 1.12
N GLN A 250 -11.70 -7.10 0.09
CA GLN A 250 -10.82 -6.41 -0.87
C GLN A 250 -11.49 -6.25 -2.25
N VAL A 251 -12.58 -6.98 -2.47
CA VAL A 251 -13.42 -6.88 -3.67
C VAL A 251 -14.83 -6.62 -3.21
N TRP A 252 -15.43 -5.53 -3.68
CA TRP A 252 -16.81 -5.20 -3.41
C TRP A 252 -17.41 -4.45 -4.59
N THR A 253 -18.73 -4.53 -4.68
CA THR A 253 -19.55 -3.78 -5.63
C THR A 253 -20.07 -2.54 -4.93
N TYR A 254 -19.96 -1.40 -5.59
CA TYR A 254 -20.43 -0.12 -5.11
C TYR A 254 -21.38 0.50 -6.13
N GLU A 255 -22.49 1.05 -5.64
CA GLU A 255 -23.46 1.77 -6.47
C GLU A 255 -23.03 3.22 -6.60
N THR A 256 -22.71 3.63 -7.82
CA THR A 256 -22.24 4.99 -8.10
C THR A 256 -23.40 5.95 -8.36
N ALA A 257 -23.20 7.22 -8.04
CA ALA A 257 -24.16 8.29 -8.26
C ALA A 257 -24.28 8.67 -9.76
N ASN A 258 -25.15 9.64 -10.06
CA ASN A 258 -25.31 10.25 -11.40
C ASN A 258 -25.59 9.26 -12.55
N GLY A 259 -26.25 8.14 -12.25
CA GLY A 259 -26.55 7.10 -13.25
C GLY A 259 -25.33 6.26 -13.66
N GLY A 260 -24.23 6.29 -12.91
CA GLY A 260 -23.04 5.48 -13.17
C GLY A 260 -23.25 3.97 -12.99
N GLY A 261 -24.29 3.57 -12.26
CA GLY A 261 -24.66 2.17 -12.03
C GLY A 261 -23.70 1.45 -11.08
N LEU A 262 -23.68 0.12 -11.15
CA LEU A 262 -22.84 -0.73 -10.31
C LEU A 262 -21.40 -0.79 -10.85
N VAL A 263 -20.43 -0.54 -9.97
CA VAL A 263 -19.00 -0.58 -10.25
C VAL A 263 -18.34 -1.49 -9.22
N ASP A 264 -17.48 -2.39 -9.69
CA ASP A 264 -16.68 -3.25 -8.83
C ASP A 264 -15.30 -2.63 -8.59
N ILE A 265 -14.88 -2.64 -7.32
CA ILE A 265 -13.58 -2.12 -6.88
C ILE A 265 -12.78 -3.28 -6.32
N ILE A 266 -11.54 -3.43 -6.79
CA ILE A 266 -10.56 -4.39 -6.30
C ILE A 266 -9.37 -3.64 -5.73
N LEU A 267 -9.15 -3.80 -4.44
CA LEU A 267 -7.97 -3.31 -3.74
C LEU A 267 -6.98 -4.45 -3.51
N GLY A 268 -5.98 -4.60 -4.37
CA GLY A 268 -4.88 -5.54 -4.13
C GLY A 268 -3.97 -5.06 -3.01
N VAL A 269 -3.61 -5.95 -2.07
CA VAL A 269 -2.69 -5.65 -0.94
C VAL A 269 -1.35 -5.12 -1.43
N ASN A 270 -0.96 -5.48 -2.65
CA ASN A 270 0.25 -5.04 -3.30
C ASN A 270 0.25 -3.59 -3.80
N GLY A 271 -0.86 -2.87 -3.62
CA GLY A 271 -1.07 -1.51 -4.13
C GLY A 271 -1.51 -1.47 -5.58
N TYR A 272 -1.81 -2.61 -6.20
CA TYR A 272 -2.44 -2.64 -7.52
C TYR A 272 -3.94 -2.68 -7.36
N ILE A 273 -4.60 -1.68 -7.90
CA ILE A 273 -6.02 -1.43 -7.78
C ILE A 273 -6.64 -1.53 -9.16
N TYR A 274 -7.83 -2.12 -9.23
CA TYR A 274 -8.60 -2.19 -10.46
C TYR A 274 -10.05 -1.83 -10.20
N ILE A 275 -10.58 -0.92 -11.00
CA ILE A 275 -11.97 -0.46 -10.89
C ILE A 275 -12.63 -0.72 -12.22
N TYR A 276 -13.74 -1.45 -12.23
CA TYR A 276 -14.38 -1.88 -13.48
C TYR A 276 -15.89 -1.89 -13.37
N LYS A 277 -16.55 -1.77 -14.53
CA LYS A 277 -18.00 -1.88 -14.62
C LYS A 277 -18.44 -3.26 -14.10
N HIS A 278 -19.40 -3.29 -13.18
CA HIS A 278 -19.96 -4.54 -12.70
C HIS A 278 -20.58 -5.34 -13.87
N THR A 279 -20.35 -6.65 -13.87
CA THR A 279 -20.96 -7.57 -14.85
C THR A 279 -21.81 -8.58 -14.10
N ASP A 280 -23.10 -8.69 -14.46
CA ASP A 280 -24.09 -9.55 -13.79
C ASP A 280 -23.68 -11.04 -13.70
N GLY A 281 -22.71 -11.46 -14.53
CA GLY A 281 -22.11 -12.81 -14.45
C GLY A 281 -21.26 -13.08 -13.20
N ALA A 282 -20.85 -12.06 -12.45
CA ALA A 282 -20.03 -12.21 -11.24
C ALA A 282 -20.87 -12.57 -10.00
N ASP A 283 -22.10 -12.07 -9.90
CA ASP A 283 -23.01 -12.32 -8.77
C ASP A 283 -23.71 -13.68 -8.84
N ALA A 284 -23.88 -14.23 -10.05
CA ALA A 284 -24.40 -15.58 -10.24
C ALA A 284 -23.49 -16.68 -9.64
N ALA A 285 -22.22 -16.35 -9.33
CA ALA A 285 -21.30 -17.24 -8.61
C ALA A 285 -21.38 -17.09 -7.08
N SER A 286 -22.12 -16.11 -6.55
CA SER A 286 -22.21 -15.82 -5.10
C SER A 286 -23.61 -16.05 -4.52
N SER A 287 -24.67 -16.06 -5.33
CA SER A 287 -26.04 -16.35 -4.88
C SER A 287 -26.36 -17.84 -4.97
N THR A 288 -26.40 -18.52 -3.82
CA THR A 288 -26.76 -19.94 -3.67
C THR A 288 -28.27 -20.22 -3.83
N THR A 289 -29.05 -19.35 -4.48
CA THR A 289 -30.52 -19.37 -4.37
C THR A 289 -31.30 -19.63 -5.63
N GLU A 290 -30.68 -19.80 -6.80
CA GLU A 290 -31.42 -20.24 -7.99
C GLU A 290 -30.76 -21.45 -8.65
N ASN A 291 -31.54 -22.52 -8.80
CA ASN A 291 -31.18 -23.82 -9.36
C ASN A 291 -30.91 -23.74 -10.88
N VAL A 292 -29.97 -22.92 -11.30
CA VAL A 292 -29.34 -23.07 -12.62
C VAL A 292 -28.33 -24.20 -12.47
N SER A 293 -28.43 -25.23 -13.31
CA SER A 293 -27.52 -26.37 -13.27
C SER A 293 -26.07 -25.87 -13.33
N ILE A 294 -25.34 -26.08 -12.24
CA ILE A 294 -23.95 -25.69 -11.98
C ILE A 294 -23.05 -25.91 -13.21
N THR A 295 -23.29 -27.00 -13.95
CA THR A 295 -22.51 -27.36 -15.14
C THR A 295 -22.67 -26.43 -16.35
N ARG A 296 -23.83 -25.79 -16.56
CA ARG A 296 -24.06 -24.92 -17.73
C ARG A 296 -23.58 -23.49 -17.53
N LEU A 297 -23.70 -22.96 -16.31
CA LEU A 297 -23.28 -21.60 -15.99
C LEU A 297 -21.75 -21.49 -15.98
N GLU A 298 -21.07 -22.52 -15.47
CA GLU A 298 -19.61 -22.62 -15.48
C GLU A 298 -19.05 -22.69 -16.91
N GLU A 299 -19.72 -23.41 -17.82
CA GLU A 299 -19.27 -23.58 -19.21
C GLU A 299 -19.34 -22.25 -20.00
N VAL A 300 -20.42 -21.48 -19.86
CA VAL A 300 -20.60 -20.17 -20.52
C VAL A 300 -19.74 -19.08 -19.88
N ALA A 301 -19.59 -19.08 -18.56
CA ALA A 301 -18.66 -18.18 -17.88
C ALA A 301 -17.22 -18.42 -18.36
N SER A 302 -16.84 -19.67 -18.60
CA SER A 302 -15.45 -20.04 -18.83
C SER A 302 -14.83 -19.59 -20.16
N SER A 303 -15.64 -19.39 -21.21
CA SER A 303 -15.16 -18.76 -22.46
C SER A 303 -14.96 -17.25 -22.30
N THR A 304 -15.76 -16.63 -21.43
CA THR A 304 -15.73 -15.18 -21.17
C THR A 304 -14.61 -14.80 -20.21
N ILE A 305 -14.22 -15.67 -19.27
CA ILE A 305 -13.17 -15.43 -18.26
C ILE A 305 -11.80 -15.09 -18.89
N TYR A 306 -11.53 -15.58 -20.11
CA TYR A 306 -10.25 -15.36 -20.81
C TYR A 306 -10.36 -14.41 -22.00
N SER A 307 -11.53 -13.82 -22.23
CA SER A 307 -11.72 -12.85 -23.32
C SER A 307 -11.00 -11.53 -23.03
N SER A 308 -10.29 -11.02 -24.03
CA SER A 308 -9.68 -9.67 -24.00
C SER A 308 -10.64 -8.57 -24.46
N GLN A 309 -11.84 -8.92 -24.92
CA GLN A 309 -12.79 -7.94 -25.45
C GLN A 309 -13.56 -7.29 -24.29
N ASN A 310 -13.54 -5.96 -24.28
CA ASN A 310 -14.31 -5.15 -23.35
C ASN A 310 -15.74 -4.98 -23.85
N ASP A 311 -16.68 -4.92 -22.91
CA ASP A 311 -18.07 -4.61 -23.16
C ASP A 311 -18.26 -3.09 -23.29
N ASP A 312 -19.37 -2.65 -23.86
CA ASP A 312 -19.68 -1.22 -23.96
C ASP A 312 -19.99 -0.62 -22.57
N ILE A 313 -19.25 0.43 -22.22
CA ILE A 313 -19.36 1.18 -20.97
C ILE A 313 -19.93 2.56 -21.27
N SER A 314 -21.05 2.90 -20.62
CA SER A 314 -21.70 4.21 -20.75
C SER A 314 -20.75 5.34 -20.31
N PRO A 315 -20.88 6.55 -20.87
CA PRO A 315 -20.04 7.68 -20.47
C PRO A 315 -20.23 8.04 -18.98
N GLN A 316 -21.44 7.85 -18.43
CA GLN A 316 -21.72 8.08 -17.00
C GLN A 316 -20.91 7.13 -16.11
N THR A 317 -20.94 5.82 -16.38
CA THR A 317 -20.14 4.85 -15.63
C THR A 317 -18.63 5.14 -15.73
N ARG A 318 -18.14 5.56 -16.90
CA ARG A 318 -16.72 5.95 -17.06
C ARG A 318 -16.33 7.15 -16.21
N ARG A 319 -17.20 8.16 -16.11
CA ARG A 319 -16.97 9.35 -15.27
C ARG A 319 -16.85 8.95 -13.80
N GLU A 320 -17.74 8.09 -13.32
CA GLU A 320 -17.70 7.64 -11.92
C GLU A 320 -16.49 6.74 -11.62
N ILE A 321 -16.11 5.86 -12.55
CA ILE A 321 -14.85 5.08 -12.44
C ILE A 321 -13.63 6.01 -12.34
N ALA A 322 -13.61 7.11 -13.11
CA ALA A 322 -12.54 8.10 -13.05
C ALA A 322 -12.56 8.90 -11.73
N ARG A 323 -13.74 9.25 -11.21
CA ARG A 323 -13.86 9.92 -9.90
C ARG A 323 -13.31 9.03 -8.78
N LEU A 324 -13.70 7.75 -8.75
CA LEU A 324 -13.21 6.78 -7.77
C LEU A 324 -11.69 6.62 -7.83
N SER A 325 -11.11 6.52 -9.03
CA SER A 325 -9.65 6.39 -9.18
C SER A 325 -8.92 7.63 -8.67
N GLN A 326 -9.46 8.82 -8.92
CA GLN A 326 -8.90 10.06 -8.42
C GLN A 326 -9.03 10.20 -6.90
N CYS A 327 -10.17 9.80 -6.32
CA CYS A 327 -10.37 9.79 -4.87
C CYS A 327 -9.30 8.92 -4.16
N ILE A 328 -9.01 7.74 -4.72
CA ILE A 328 -7.96 6.86 -4.21
C ILE A 328 -6.58 7.51 -4.31
N GLN A 329 -6.27 8.19 -5.42
CA GLN A 329 -5.01 8.92 -5.56
C GLN A 329 -4.85 10.02 -4.52
N VAL A 330 -5.93 10.77 -4.25
CA VAL A 330 -5.96 11.80 -3.20
C VAL A 330 -5.68 11.17 -1.83
N LEU A 331 -6.36 10.06 -1.48
CA LEU A 331 -6.10 9.37 -0.21
C LEU A 331 -4.62 9.00 -0.03
N VAL A 332 -4.00 8.46 -1.08
CA VAL A 332 -2.58 8.06 -1.05
C VAL A 332 -1.65 9.28 -0.98
N GLN A 333 -1.94 10.36 -1.70
CA GLN A 333 -1.14 11.59 -1.69
C GLN A 333 -1.08 12.23 -0.30
N TYR A 334 -2.21 12.20 0.44
CA TYR A 334 -2.28 12.71 1.81
C TYR A 334 -1.85 11.68 2.87
N GLY A 335 -1.35 10.51 2.46
CA GLY A 335 -0.86 9.48 3.38
C GLY A 335 -1.98 8.79 4.18
N VAL A 336 -3.23 8.91 3.75
CA VAL A 336 -4.36 8.21 4.35
C VAL A 336 -4.32 6.75 3.89
N ARG A 337 -4.63 5.84 4.82
CA ARG A 337 -4.74 4.41 4.52
C ARG A 337 -5.93 4.18 3.60
N VAL A 338 -5.77 3.32 2.60
CA VAL A 338 -6.82 2.98 1.64
C VAL A 338 -7.49 1.69 2.09
N ASP A 339 -8.76 1.80 2.47
CA ASP A 339 -9.69 0.73 2.85
C ASP A 339 -11.09 1.03 2.26
N GLU A 340 -12.03 0.08 2.37
CA GLU A 340 -13.40 0.23 1.85
C GLU A 340 -14.07 1.50 2.39
N ASP A 341 -13.98 1.74 3.70
CA ASP A 341 -14.61 2.88 4.36
C ASP A 341 -14.03 4.24 3.93
N THR A 342 -12.69 4.35 3.79
CA THR A 342 -12.07 5.59 3.32
C THR A 342 -12.34 5.85 1.85
N VAL A 343 -12.40 4.82 1.01
CA VAL A 343 -12.74 4.97 -0.41
C VAL A 343 -14.18 5.44 -0.55
N VAL A 344 -15.14 4.80 0.12
CA VAL A 344 -16.55 5.21 0.09
C VAL A 344 -16.72 6.62 0.66
N GLY A 345 -16.10 6.91 1.81
CA GLY A 345 -16.15 8.25 2.40
C GLY A 345 -15.54 9.33 1.50
N SER A 346 -14.46 9.01 0.78
CA SER A 346 -13.80 9.95 -0.13
C SER A 346 -14.64 10.25 -1.36
N TYR A 347 -15.36 9.24 -1.86
CA TYR A 347 -16.28 9.39 -2.96
C TYR A 347 -17.50 10.24 -2.58
N GLU A 348 -18.12 9.98 -1.43
CA GLU A 348 -19.21 10.82 -0.90
C GLU A 348 -18.76 12.26 -0.66
N ALA A 349 -17.56 12.45 -0.12
CA ALA A 349 -16.99 13.78 0.08
C ALA A 349 -16.71 14.48 -1.26
N SER A 350 -16.26 13.76 -2.28
CA SER A 350 -16.10 14.31 -3.64
C SER A 350 -17.44 14.76 -4.23
N LEU A 351 -18.53 14.01 -4.01
CA LEU A 351 -19.86 14.41 -4.46
C LEU A 351 -20.34 15.68 -3.74
N GLN A 352 -20.08 15.79 -2.43
CA GLN A 352 -20.42 16.99 -1.67
C GLN A 352 -19.64 18.23 -2.14
N VAL A 353 -18.34 18.08 -2.43
CA VAL A 353 -17.53 19.19 -2.95
C VAL A 353 -18.01 19.65 -4.32
N ASP A 354 -18.44 18.73 -5.18
CA ASP A 354 -19.00 19.09 -6.48
C ASP A 354 -20.34 19.85 -6.34
N LEU A 355 -21.15 19.53 -5.33
CA LEU A 355 -22.37 20.30 -5.02
C LEU A 355 -22.06 21.69 -4.45
N GLU A 356 -21.08 21.82 -3.56
CA GLU A 356 -20.68 23.12 -2.97
C GLU A 356 -20.18 24.10 -4.05
N VAL A 357 -19.48 23.62 -5.08
CA VAL A 357 -18.96 24.47 -6.17
C VAL A 357 -20.05 24.91 -7.15
N GLY A 358 -21.07 24.07 -7.36
CA GLY A 358 -22.20 24.39 -8.26
C GLY A 358 -23.10 25.53 -7.78
N ASP A 359 -23.05 25.88 -6.49
CA ASP A 359 -23.80 27.02 -5.92
C ASP A 359 -23.02 28.36 -5.99
N ASP A 360 -21.70 28.32 -6.27
CA ASP A 360 -20.79 29.50 -6.20
C ASP A 360 -20.36 30.04 -7.58
N GLU A 361 -20.59 29.33 -8.69
CA GLU A 361 -20.23 29.77 -10.05
C GLU A 361 -21.47 30.34 -10.79
N ASP A 362 -21.48 31.66 -11.00
CA ASP A 362 -22.47 32.37 -11.83
C ASP A 362 -22.59 31.73 -13.23
N GLU A 363 -23.83 31.64 -13.74
CA GLU A 363 -24.34 30.90 -14.92
C GLU A 363 -23.62 31.11 -16.30
N GLU A 364 -22.47 31.81 -16.38
CA GLU A 364 -21.82 32.16 -17.66
C GLU A 364 -20.79 31.13 -18.18
N ASP A 365 -20.32 30.18 -17.37
CA ASP A 365 -19.30 29.17 -17.78
C ASP A 365 -19.83 27.71 -17.85
N GLU A 366 -21.16 27.50 -17.84
CA GLU A 366 -21.81 26.18 -17.82
C GLU A 366 -21.42 25.24 -18.99
N TRP A 367 -20.82 25.75 -20.07
CA TRP A 367 -20.50 24.94 -21.26
C TRP A 367 -19.05 24.42 -21.30
N ARG A 368 -18.21 24.72 -20.30
CA ARG A 368 -16.79 24.30 -20.31
C ARG A 368 -16.36 23.35 -19.19
N GLN A 369 -17.17 23.10 -18.17
CA GLN A 369 -16.73 22.41 -16.94
C GLN A 369 -17.39 21.06 -16.65
N GLU A 370 -18.08 20.42 -17.60
CA GLU A 370 -18.51 19.04 -17.38
C GLU A 370 -17.33 18.04 -17.32
N GLY A 371 -16.96 17.64 -16.10
CA GLY A 371 -16.24 16.40 -15.83
C GLY A 371 -14.71 16.42 -16.04
N ARG A 372 -14.07 17.58 -15.93
CA ARG A 372 -12.60 17.74 -16.08
C ARG A 372 -11.85 18.24 -14.85
N GLU A 373 -12.50 18.50 -13.73
CA GLU A 373 -11.73 18.89 -12.55
C GLU A 373 -11.09 17.67 -11.91
N TYR A 374 -9.83 17.47 -12.31
CA TYR A 374 -8.78 16.94 -11.46
C TYR A 374 -9.10 17.28 -10.00
N LEU A 375 -9.38 16.27 -9.16
CA LEU A 375 -9.55 16.46 -7.71
C LEU A 375 -8.21 16.77 -7.04
N GLU A 376 -7.34 17.52 -7.69
CA GLU A 376 -6.06 17.98 -7.17
C GLU A 376 -6.19 19.42 -6.64
N GLY A 377 -5.20 19.88 -5.87
CA GLY A 377 -5.20 21.25 -5.35
C GLY A 377 -6.22 21.47 -4.23
N ALA A 378 -7.03 22.54 -4.32
CA ALA A 378 -7.93 22.96 -3.24
C ALA A 378 -9.05 21.93 -2.96
N LYS A 379 -9.61 21.32 -4.02
CA LYS A 379 -10.65 20.28 -3.91
C LYS A 379 -10.14 19.05 -3.16
N SER A 380 -8.90 18.64 -3.41
CA SER A 380 -8.25 17.52 -2.70
C SER A 380 -8.18 17.74 -1.19
N ARG A 381 -7.86 18.96 -0.76
CA ARG A 381 -7.77 19.33 0.66
C ARG A 381 -9.14 19.29 1.31
N ARG A 382 -10.15 19.84 0.62
CA ARG A 382 -11.53 19.88 1.09
C ARG A 382 -12.11 18.47 1.29
N ILE A 383 -11.85 17.55 0.37
CA ILE A 383 -12.26 16.13 0.50
C ILE A 383 -11.66 15.50 1.77
N ILE A 384 -10.37 15.72 2.02
CA ILE A 384 -9.69 15.20 3.21
C ILE A 384 -10.22 15.84 4.51
N GLU A 385 -10.53 17.14 4.48
CA GLU A 385 -11.15 17.84 5.62
C GLU A 385 -12.52 17.24 5.96
N LEU A 386 -13.38 17.03 4.96
CA LEU A 386 -14.70 16.41 5.14
C LEU A 386 -14.60 14.98 5.66
N LEU A 387 -13.62 14.21 5.16
CA LEU A 387 -13.30 12.88 5.68
C LEU A 387 -12.83 12.90 7.14
N GLY A 388 -12.08 13.92 7.54
CA GLY A 388 -11.62 14.12 8.92
C GLY A 388 -12.77 14.46 9.87
N GLN A 389 -13.75 15.24 9.41
CA GLN A 389 -14.92 15.63 10.20
C GLN A 389 -15.87 14.46 10.46
N LYS A 390 -16.03 13.53 9.52
CA LYS A 390 -16.86 12.31 9.69
C LYS A 390 -16.28 11.29 10.68
N LYS A 391 -15.01 11.41 11.09
CA LYS A 391 -14.34 10.47 12.01
C LYS A 391 -14.39 10.87 13.49
N VAL A 392 -14.93 12.05 13.81
CA VAL A 392 -15.18 12.53 15.19
C VAL A 392 -16.64 12.32 15.53
#